data_AF-A0A4S4BAZ9-F1
#
_entry.id   AF-A0A4S4BAZ9-F1
#
_cell.length_a   1.000
_cell.length_b   1.000
_cell.length_c   1.000
_cell.angle_alpha   90.00
_cell.angle_beta   90.00
_cell.angle_gamma   90.00
#
_symmetry.space_group_name_H-M   'P 1'
#
loop_
_entity.id
_entity.type
_entity.pdbx_description
1 polymer ?
#
loop_
_entity_poly.entity_id
_entity_poly.type
_entity_poly.pdbx_seq_one_letter_code
_entity_poly.pdbx_strand_id
1 'polypeptide(L)'
;MTTELPRLNSVEYGYLQGAAAQSFPADPAEFRALYQIENSRAPEFRLEGLQALDDDTIRKLSEALRTAVIEDPSQIGELWTVVCNAGYMTTLGGLQ
;
A
#
# COMPACT_ATOMS: atom_id res chain seq x y z
N MET A 1 16.28 24.77 19.28
CA MET A 1 17.04 23.55 18.95
C MET A 1 16.38 22.95 17.73
N THR A 2 16.96 23.16 16.54
CA THR A 2 16.49 22.58 15.28
C THR A 2 17.14 21.22 15.14
N THR A 3 16.38 20.15 15.37
CA THR A 3 16.82 18.79 15.06
C THR A 3 16.78 18.65 13.54
N GLU A 4 17.92 18.83 12.88
CA GLU A 4 18.06 18.44 11.48
C GLU A 4 17.86 16.92 11.41
N LEU A 5 16.80 16.49 10.73
CA LEU A 5 16.59 15.08 10.42
C LEU A 5 17.80 14.61 9.59
N PRO A 6 18.43 13.47 9.94
CA PRO A 6 19.55 12.96 9.16
C PRO A 6 19.08 12.69 7.73
N ARG A 7 19.73 13.34 6.75
CA ARG A 7 19.53 12.99 5.35
C ARG A 7 20.07 11.57 5.15
N LEU A 8 19.21 10.64 4.74
CA LEU A 8 19.60 9.28 4.37
C LEU A 8 20.77 9.34 3.39
N ASN A 9 21.87 8.63 3.68
CA ASN A 9 22.96 8.51 2.73
C ASN A 9 22.52 7.64 1.53
N SER A 10 23.10 7.86 0.35
CA SER A 10 22.67 7.20 -0.90
C SER A 10 22.65 5.66 -0.85
N VAL A 11 23.46 5.05 0.02
CA VAL A 11 23.49 3.59 0.26
C VAL A 11 22.26 3.12 1.05
N GLU A 12 21.88 3.84 2.10
CA GLU A 12 20.68 3.54 2.90
C GLU A 12 19.41 3.75 2.07
N TYR A 13 19.41 4.80 1.24
CA TYR A 13 18.33 5.08 0.30
C TYR A 13 18.14 3.95 -0.72
N GLY A 14 19.22 3.47 -1.34
CA GLY A 14 19.18 2.34 -2.28
C GLY A 14 18.71 1.03 -1.63
N TYR A 15 19.12 0.77 -0.38
CA TYR A 15 18.65 -0.40 0.37
C TYR A 15 17.15 -0.33 0.68
N LEU A 16 16.66 0.82 1.14
CA LEU A 16 15.24 1.03 1.44
C LEU A 16 14.37 0.93 0.18
N GLN A 17 14.86 1.41 -0.97
CA GLN A 17 14.20 1.23 -2.27
C GLN A 17 14.06 -0.27 -2.63
N GLY A 18 15.12 -1.05 -2.44
CA GLY A 18 15.10 -2.49 -2.70
C GLY A 18 14.15 -3.25 -1.76
N ALA A 19 14.08 -2.87 -0.48
CA ALA A 19 13.16 -3.45 0.49
C ALA A 19 11.69 -3.06 0.20
N ALA A 20 11.46 -1.80 -0.18
CA ALA A 20 10.14 -1.30 -0.55
C ALA A 20 9.60 -1.99 -1.82
N ALA A 21 10.45 -2.22 -2.83
CA ALA A 21 10.06 -2.93 -4.05
C ALA A 21 9.67 -4.39 -3.82
N GLN A 22 10.32 -5.07 -2.86
CA GLN A 22 9.95 -6.43 -2.46
C GLN A 22 8.65 -6.46 -1.64
N SER A 23 8.41 -5.42 -0.84
CA SER A 23 7.20 -5.33 -0.03
C SER A 23 5.99 -4.93 -0.85
N PHE A 24 6.16 -4.04 -1.84
CA PHE A 24 5.09 -3.51 -2.68
C PHE A 24 5.48 -3.66 -4.16
N PRO A 25 5.24 -4.83 -4.77
CA PRO A 25 5.63 -5.10 -6.15
C PRO A 25 4.87 -4.20 -7.12
N ALA A 26 5.50 -3.88 -8.25
CA ALA A 26 4.93 -3.01 -9.28
C ALA A 26 3.87 -3.70 -10.14
N ASP A 27 3.93 -5.04 -10.23
CA ASP A 27 2.96 -5.84 -10.96
C ASP A 27 1.65 -5.97 -10.15
N PRO A 28 0.48 -5.60 -10.72
CA PRO A 28 -0.79 -5.68 -10.01
C PRO A 28 -1.21 -7.08 -9.60
N ALA A 29 -0.87 -8.11 -10.39
CA ALA A 29 -1.21 -9.49 -10.06
C ALA A 29 -0.34 -9.98 -8.89
N GLU A 30 0.95 -9.68 -8.90
CA GLU A 30 1.87 -9.96 -7.80
C GLU A 30 1.47 -9.20 -6.52
N PHE A 31 1.10 -7.93 -6.64
CA PHE A 31 0.63 -7.12 -5.51
C PHE A 31 -0.62 -7.72 -4.88
N ARG A 32 -1.64 -8.05 -5.70
CA ARG A 32 -2.84 -8.72 -5.19
C ARG A 32 -2.50 -10.07 -4.58
N ALA A 33 -1.65 -10.87 -5.21
CA ALA A 33 -1.27 -12.19 -4.71
C ALA A 33 -0.55 -12.10 -3.34
N LEU A 34 0.30 -11.09 -3.14
CA LEU A 34 0.99 -10.87 -1.88
C LEU A 34 0.01 -10.52 -0.75
N TYR A 35 -1.02 -9.73 -1.08
CA TYR A 35 -1.96 -9.20 -0.10
C TYR A 35 -3.29 -9.95 -0.04
N GLN A 36 -3.58 -10.93 -0.89
CA GLN A 36 -4.82 -11.71 -0.83
C GLN A 36 -4.88 -12.68 0.34
N ILE A 37 -3.76 -12.90 1.05
CA ILE A 37 -3.72 -13.81 2.19
C ILE A 37 -4.61 -13.25 3.29
N GLU A 38 -5.54 -14.09 3.74
CA GLU A 38 -6.45 -13.77 4.82
C GLU A 38 -5.64 -13.52 6.10
N ASN A 39 -5.73 -12.29 6.60
CA ASN A 39 -5.05 -11.87 7.81
C ASN A 39 -6.16 -11.38 8.75
N SER A 40 -6.41 -12.12 9.83
CA SER A 40 -7.45 -11.80 10.80
C SER A 40 -7.21 -10.48 11.55
N ARG A 41 -6.03 -9.88 11.40
CA ARG A 41 -5.70 -8.54 11.90
C ARG A 41 -5.77 -7.46 10.82
N ALA A 42 -6.04 -7.83 9.58
CA ALA A 42 -6.25 -6.85 8.52
C ALA A 42 -7.59 -6.14 8.73
N PRO A 43 -7.71 -4.87 8.34
CA PRO A 43 -8.98 -4.17 8.35
C PRO A 43 -10.03 -4.89 7.49
N GLU A 44 -11.30 -4.76 7.88
CA GLU A 44 -12.44 -5.26 7.12
C GLU A 44 -12.44 -4.69 5.69
N PHE A 45 -13.03 -5.42 4.74
CA PHE A 45 -13.19 -5.03 3.33
C PHE A 45 -11.91 -4.88 2.51
N ARG A 46 -10.72 -5.12 3.09
CA ARG A 46 -9.45 -5.01 2.37
C ARG A 46 -9.36 -5.95 1.16
N LEU A 47 -9.84 -7.19 1.29
CA LEU A 47 -9.75 -8.18 0.21
C LEU A 47 -10.67 -7.81 -0.96
N GLU A 48 -11.90 -7.46 -0.66
CA GLU A 48 -12.90 -6.97 -1.62
C GLU A 48 -12.40 -5.69 -2.30
N GLY A 49 -11.77 -4.80 -1.53
CA GLY A 49 -11.13 -3.60 -2.04
C GLY A 49 -10.02 -3.89 -3.05
N LEU A 50 -9.10 -4.80 -2.72
CA LEU A 50 -8.02 -5.20 -3.63
C LEU A 50 -8.56 -5.81 -4.93
N GLN A 51 -9.70 -6.49 -4.88
CA GLN A 51 -10.38 -7.06 -6.04
C GLN A 51 -11.15 -6.01 -6.85
N ALA A 52 -11.71 -5.00 -6.18
CA ALA A 52 -12.50 -3.94 -6.80
C ALA A 52 -11.65 -2.89 -7.54
N LEU A 53 -10.41 -2.67 -7.09
CA LEU A 53 -9.49 -1.72 -7.72
C LEU A 53 -8.95 -2.26 -9.06
N ASP A 54 -8.94 -1.41 -10.07
CA ASP A 54 -8.33 -1.70 -11.37
C ASP A 54 -6.80 -1.70 -11.30
N ASP A 55 -6.16 -2.26 -12.33
CA ASP A 55 -4.71 -2.42 -12.38
C ASP A 55 -3.94 -1.09 -12.34
N ASP A 56 -4.45 -0.01 -12.94
CA ASP A 56 -3.79 1.30 -12.91
C ASP A 56 -3.81 1.88 -11.49
N THR A 57 -4.95 1.75 -10.80
CA THR A 57 -5.07 2.15 -9.39
C THR A 57 -4.17 1.33 -8.48
N ILE A 58 -4.04 0.02 -8.70
CA ILE A 58 -3.11 -0.83 -7.94
C ILE A 58 -1.65 -0.43 -8.19
N ARG A 59 -1.25 -0.09 -9.43
CA ARG A 59 0.11 0.39 -9.71
C ARG A 59 0.40 1.68 -8.95
N LYS A 60 -0.52 2.65 -8.99
CA LYS A 60 -0.40 3.93 -8.27
C LYS A 60 -0.33 3.73 -6.75
N LEU A 61 -1.17 2.84 -6.21
CA LEU A 61 -1.14 2.47 -4.80
C LEU A 61 0.20 1.85 -4.40
N SER A 62 0.70 0.90 -5.19
CA SER A 62 2.01 0.26 -4.97
C SER A 62 3.15 1.28 -4.98
N GLU A 63 3.15 2.21 -5.94
CA GLU A 63 4.14 3.29 -6.01
C GLU A 63 4.06 4.25 -4.81
N ALA A 64 2.84 4.63 -4.41
CA ALA A 64 2.62 5.48 -3.25
C ALA A 64 3.09 4.79 -1.96
N LEU A 65 2.82 3.49 -1.79
CA LEU A 65 3.28 2.72 -0.63
C LEU A 65 4.80 2.59 -0.57
N ARG A 66 5.46 2.40 -1.72
CA ARG A 66 6.93 2.40 -1.80
C ARG A 66 7.52 3.73 -1.36
N THR A 67 6.95 4.83 -1.86
CA THR A 67 7.37 6.18 -1.49
C THR A 67 7.11 6.43 0.00
N ALA A 68 5.94 6.05 0.51
CA ALA A 68 5.57 6.24 1.91
C ALA A 68 6.54 5.52 2.87
N VAL A 69 6.97 4.30 2.56
CA VAL A 69 7.95 3.60 3.42
C VAL A 69 9.27 4.36 3.55
N ILE A 70 9.69 5.08 2.52
CA ILE A 70 11.00 5.75 2.47
C ILE A 70 10.90 7.18 3.05
N GLU A 71 9.87 7.92 2.66
CA GLU A 71 9.77 9.36 2.90
C GLU A 71 8.87 9.68 4.11
N ASP A 72 7.72 9.01 4.24
CA ASP A 72 6.72 9.29 5.28
C ASP A 72 5.84 8.06 5.59
N PRO A 73 6.28 7.21 6.54
CA PRO A 73 5.58 5.96 6.86
C PRO A 73 4.17 6.16 7.45
N SER A 74 3.84 7.37 7.91
CA SER A 74 2.52 7.66 8.50
C SER A 74 1.39 7.55 7.47
N GLN A 75 1.68 7.77 6.19
CA GLN A 75 0.71 7.69 5.09
C GLN A 75 0.29 6.25 4.74
N ILE A 76 1.04 5.23 5.19
CA ILE A 76 0.74 3.82 4.85
C ILE A 76 -0.67 3.43 5.29
N GLY A 77 -1.10 3.85 6.49
CA GLY A 77 -2.44 3.56 7.01
C GLY A 77 -3.55 4.23 6.18
N GLU A 78 -3.33 5.46 5.74
CA GLU A 78 -4.28 6.20 4.90
C GLU A 78 -4.42 5.56 3.51
N LEU A 79 -3.29 5.14 2.91
CA LEU A 79 -3.28 4.44 1.62
C LEU A 79 -4.06 3.11 1.68
N TRP A 80 -3.93 2.35 2.79
CA TRP A 80 -4.74 1.15 3.00
C TRP A 80 -6.21 1.44 3.25
N THR A 81 -6.54 2.60 3.82
CA THR A 81 -7.93 3.03 4.02
C THR A 81 -8.65 3.22 2.68
N VAL A 82 -7.96 3.71 1.64
CA VAL A 82 -8.51 3.83 0.28
C VAL A 82 -8.95 2.46 -0.25
N VAL A 83 -8.12 1.43 -0.04
CA VAL A 83 -8.45 0.04 -0.43
C VAL A 83 -9.67 -0.45 0.32
N CYS A 84 -9.71 -0.29 1.64
CA CYS A 84 -10.81 -0.78 2.47
C CYS A 84 -12.13 -0.05 2.13
N ASN A 85 -12.09 1.25 1.84
CA ASN A 85 -13.25 2.02 1.41
C ASN A 85 -13.78 1.55 0.04
N ALA A 86 -12.89 1.24 -0.90
CA ALA A 86 -13.31 0.67 -2.19
C ALA A 86 -14.06 -0.65 -1.97
N GLY A 87 -13.55 -1.52 -1.10
CA GLY A 87 -14.21 -2.77 -0.74
C GLY A 87 -15.56 -2.56 -0.05
N TYR A 88 -15.62 -1.64 0.91
CA TYR A 88 -16.85 -1.29 1.62
C TYR A 88 -17.96 -0.83 0.66
N MET A 89 -17.61 0.05 -0.29
CA MET A 89 -18.56 0.55 -1.29
C MET A 89 -19.04 -0.56 -2.23
N THR A 90 -18.17 -1.49 -2.61
CA THR A 90 -18.55 -2.65 -3.42
C THR A 90 -19.46 -3.61 -2.65
N THR A 91 -19.12 -3.94 -1.41
CA THR A 91 -19.85 -4.93 -0.60
C THR A 91 -21.23 -4.42 -0.17
N LEU A 92 -21.36 -3.16 0.23
CA LEU A 92 -22.65 -2.59 0.63
C LEU A 92 -23.45 -2.02 -0.53
N GLY A 93 -22.79 -1.50 -1.58
CA GLY A 93 -23.45 -1.04 -2.80
C GLY A 93 -24.03 -2.19 -3.64
N GLY A 94 -23.51 -3.40 -3.50
CA GLY A 94 -24.03 -4.62 -4.13
C GLY A 94 -25.24 -5.27 -3.43
N LEU A 95 -25.71 -4.71 -2.31
CA LEU A 95 -26.91 -5.18 -1.58
C LEU A 95 -28.21 -4.48 -2.02
N GLN A 96 -28.26 -3.91 -3.24
CA GLN A 96 -29.47 -3.32 -3.83
C GLN A 96 -30.23 -4.28 -4.74
#